data_AF-A0A1J4VY45-F1
#
_entry.id   AF-A0A1J4VY45-F1
#
_cell.length_a   1.000
_cell.length_b   1.000
_cell.length_c   1.000
_cell.angle_alpha   90.00
_cell.angle_beta   90.00
_cell.angle_gamma   90.00
#
_symmetry.space_group_name_H-M   'P 1'
#
loop_
_entity.id
_entity.type
_entity.pdbx_description
1 polymer ?
#
loop_
_entity_poly.entity_id
_entity_poly.type
_entity_poly.pdbx_seq_one_letter_code
_entity_poly.pdbx_strand_id
1 'polypeptide(L)'
;MSEIIGEILNNTIGQGITYFNNVIPEDYKVYYTFAVFTLLITLYALFIWNFYRLLSKRDILDLNLAKYNKYDDAIVKKILAFCLFVLEYIVILPILVFFWFFVMAFIMLLLAKDLPINQITLISACIVGAIRITSYYNEDLSREFAKLFPFTILAVAFITPGFFDIPLLVSKLSGIDSLFIDVIFYLIVIMALEVILRVFEIIMPDKEEK
;
A
#
# COMPACT_ATOMS: atom_id res chain seq x y z
N MET A 1 23.27 4.16 16.48
CA MET A 1 22.18 3.45 17.19
C MET A 1 21.49 2.43 16.29
N SER A 2 21.19 2.77 15.03
CA SER A 2 20.67 1.83 14.03
C SER A 2 21.62 0.65 13.71
N GLU A 3 22.94 0.88 13.61
CA GLU A 3 23.92 -0.19 13.33
C GLU A 3 24.01 -1.25 14.44
N ILE A 4 24.04 -0.83 15.70
CA ILE A 4 24.10 -1.74 16.87
C ILE A 4 22.82 -2.59 16.96
N ILE A 5 21.66 -2.00 16.67
CA ILE A 5 20.38 -2.72 16.64
C ILE A 5 20.38 -3.73 15.48
N GLY A 6 20.90 -3.36 14.31
CA GLY A 6 21.02 -4.27 13.15
C GLY A 6 21.93 -5.47 13.43
N GLU A 7 23.05 -5.27 14.11
CA GLU A 7 24.00 -6.33 14.44
C GLU A 7 23.44 -7.32 15.48
N ILE A 8 22.74 -6.81 16.50
CA ILE A 8 22.05 -7.65 17.50
C ILE A 8 20.92 -8.46 16.87
N LEU A 9 20.13 -7.85 15.98
CA LEU A 9 19.07 -8.54 15.25
C LEU A 9 19.62 -9.64 14.35
N ASN A 10 20.67 -9.38 13.58
CA ASN A 10 21.29 -10.37 12.70
C ASN A 10 21.83 -11.57 13.48
N ASN A 11 22.51 -11.35 14.60
CA ASN A 11 23.02 -12.45 15.42
C ASN A 11 21.90 -13.28 16.06
N THR A 12 20.85 -12.63 16.57
CA THR A 12 19.71 -13.33 17.21
C THR A 12 18.93 -14.16 16.19
N ILE A 13 18.65 -13.57 15.02
CA ILE A 13 17.88 -14.25 13.97
C ILE A 13 18.72 -15.35 13.32
N GLY A 14 20.01 -15.12 13.07
CA GLY A 14 20.92 -16.12 12.51
C GLY A 14 21.06 -17.36 13.39
N GLN A 15 21.15 -17.18 14.71
CA GLN A 15 21.16 -18.29 15.67
C GLN A 15 19.83 -19.07 15.66
N GLY A 16 18.69 -18.35 15.59
CA GLY A 16 17.37 -18.98 15.49
C GLY A 16 17.20 -19.84 14.23
N ILE A 17 17.65 -19.36 13.07
CA ILE A 17 17.59 -20.10 11.81
C ILE A 17 18.45 -21.37 11.87
N THR A 18 19.67 -21.25 12.42
CA THR A 18 20.60 -22.39 12.54
C THR A 18 20.03 -23.48 13.45
N TYR A 19 19.42 -23.08 14.56
CA TYR A 19 18.75 -24.01 15.47
C TYR A 19 17.58 -24.72 14.78
N PHE A 20 16.73 -23.96 14.08
CA PHE A 20 15.58 -24.53 13.34
C PHE A 20 16.00 -25.53 12.26
N ASN A 21 17.03 -25.20 11.48
CA ASN A 21 17.52 -26.07 10.41
C ASN A 21 18.08 -27.41 10.90
N ASN A 22 18.57 -27.46 12.14
CA ASN A 22 19.12 -28.68 12.74
C ASN A 22 18.04 -29.58 13.38
N VAL A 23 16.83 -29.05 13.62
CA VAL A 23 15.71 -29.81 14.21
C VAL A 23 14.96 -30.64 13.16
N ILE A 24 15.01 -30.23 11.89
CA ILE A 24 14.24 -30.85 10.80
C ILE A 24 15.13 -31.86 10.05
N PRO A 25 14.74 -33.14 9.96
CA PRO A 25 15.48 -34.12 9.15
C PRO A 25 15.48 -33.72 7.66
N GLU A 26 16.59 -34.00 6.96
CA GLU A 26 16.80 -33.59 5.56
C GLU A 26 15.65 -33.98 4.61
N ASP A 27 15.12 -35.19 4.78
CA ASP A 27 14.03 -35.73 3.94
C ASP A 27 12.72 -34.92 4.05
N TYR A 28 12.52 -34.20 5.16
CA TYR A 28 11.32 -33.39 5.40
C TYR A 28 11.48 -31.91 5.03
N LYS A 29 12.69 -31.45 4.68
CA LYS A 29 12.95 -30.03 4.39
C LYS A 29 12.16 -29.51 3.18
N VAL A 30 11.93 -30.35 2.17
CA VAL A 30 11.15 -29.96 0.98
C VAL A 30 9.70 -29.69 1.35
N TYR A 31 9.07 -30.59 2.13
CA TYR A 31 7.69 -30.42 2.58
C TYR A 31 7.53 -29.23 3.52
N TYR A 32 8.52 -29.00 4.39
CA TYR A 32 8.55 -27.81 5.26
C TYR A 32 8.64 -26.52 4.44
N THR A 33 9.54 -26.46 3.46
CA THR A 33 9.68 -25.28 2.56
C THR A 33 8.39 -25.01 1.80
N PHE A 34 7.76 -26.06 1.26
CA PHE A 34 6.46 -25.96 0.60
C PHE A 34 5.38 -25.40 1.54
N ALA A 35 5.29 -25.90 2.78
CA ALA A 35 4.31 -25.43 3.76
C ALA A 35 4.54 -23.96 4.13
N VAL A 36 5.79 -23.56 4.39
CA VAL A 36 6.16 -22.17 4.71
C VAL A 36 5.83 -21.22 3.57
N PHE A 37 6.17 -21.57 2.33
CA PHE A 37 5.87 -20.72 1.17
C PHE A 37 4.38 -20.62 0.89
N THR A 38 3.63 -21.72 0.99
CA THR A 38 2.17 -21.71 0.84
C THR A 38 1.51 -20.82 1.89
N LEU A 39 1.96 -20.90 3.14
CA LEU A 39 1.47 -20.06 4.23
C LEU A 39 1.83 -18.59 4.00
N LEU A 40 3.06 -18.29 3.58
CA LEU A 40 3.51 -16.93 3.30
C LEU A 40 2.68 -16.29 2.17
N ILE A 41 2.50 -17.00 1.06
CA ILE A 41 1.69 -16.52 -0.08
C ILE A 41 0.25 -16.26 0.36
N THR A 42 -0.32 -17.18 1.14
CA THR A 42 -1.71 -17.06 1.63
C THR A 42 -1.88 -15.85 2.55
N LEU A 43 -0.98 -15.70 3.54
CA LEU A 43 -1.00 -14.54 4.45
C LEU A 43 -0.81 -13.23 3.68
N TYR A 44 0.11 -13.19 2.72
CA TYR A 44 0.32 -12.03 1.88
C TYR A 44 -0.91 -11.72 1.03
N ALA A 45 -1.54 -12.72 0.41
CA ALA A 45 -2.74 -12.52 -0.39
C ALA A 45 -3.92 -12.00 0.44
N LEU A 46 -4.12 -12.53 1.65
CA LEU A 46 -5.12 -12.04 2.60
C LEU A 46 -4.84 -10.59 3.02
N PHE A 47 -3.57 -10.29 3.28
CA PHE A 47 -3.11 -8.93 3.57
C PHE A 47 -3.49 -8.01 2.40
N ILE A 48 -2.99 -8.25 1.18
CA ILE A 48 -3.27 -7.43 -0.01
C ILE A 48 -4.77 -7.31 -0.30
N TRP A 49 -5.54 -8.38 -0.09
CA TRP A 49 -6.98 -8.39 -0.30
C TRP A 49 -7.71 -7.31 0.51
N ASN A 50 -7.29 -7.11 1.75
CA ASN A 50 -7.90 -6.10 2.62
C ASN A 50 -7.61 -4.67 2.13
N PHE A 51 -6.43 -4.42 1.58
CA PHE A 51 -6.01 -3.06 1.20
C PHE A 51 -6.50 -2.64 -0.18
N TYR A 52 -6.42 -3.52 -1.18
CA TYR A 52 -6.73 -3.11 -2.55
C TYR A 52 -8.17 -2.62 -2.69
N ARG A 53 -9.13 -3.21 -1.94
CA ARG A 53 -10.56 -2.86 -1.98
C ARG A 53 -10.85 -1.44 -1.48
N LEU A 54 -9.97 -0.91 -0.63
CA LEU A 54 -10.11 0.44 -0.09
C LEU A 54 -9.57 1.48 -1.07
N LEU A 55 -8.43 1.21 -1.73
CA LEU A 55 -7.82 2.18 -2.65
C LEU A 55 -8.50 2.23 -4.02
N SER A 56 -9.03 1.11 -4.49
CA SER A 56 -9.60 1.03 -5.84
C SER A 56 -10.89 1.82 -6.04
N LYS A 57 -11.48 2.28 -4.94
CA LYS A 57 -12.72 3.06 -4.98
C LYS A 57 -12.43 4.51 -5.31
N ARG A 58 -13.26 5.11 -6.15
CA ARG A 58 -13.22 6.55 -6.43
C ARG A 58 -13.50 7.32 -5.14
N ASP A 59 -14.64 7.01 -4.53
CA ASP A 59 -15.09 7.54 -3.25
C ASP A 59 -14.94 6.47 -2.17
N ILE A 60 -13.93 6.65 -1.33
CA ILE A 60 -13.53 5.63 -0.37
C ILE A 60 -14.50 5.58 0.82
N LEU A 61 -15.12 6.72 1.14
CA LEU A 61 -16.18 6.83 2.14
C LEU A 61 -17.50 7.10 1.42
N ASP A 62 -18.42 6.13 1.48
CA ASP A 62 -19.77 6.29 0.96
C ASP A 62 -20.65 7.02 2.00
N LEU A 63 -20.17 8.16 2.48
CA LEU A 63 -20.86 8.95 3.48
C LEU A 63 -22.03 9.65 2.79
N ASN A 64 -23.21 9.04 2.85
CA ASN A 64 -24.44 9.72 2.47
C ASN A 64 -24.71 10.86 3.46
N LEU A 65 -24.13 12.03 3.19
CA LEU A 65 -24.20 13.24 4.00
C LEU A 65 -25.65 13.71 4.19
N ALA A 66 -26.56 13.34 3.28
CA ALA A 66 -27.98 13.64 3.41
C ALA A 66 -28.66 12.90 4.57
N LYS A 67 -28.15 11.72 4.97
CA LYS A 67 -28.70 10.92 6.09
C LYS A 67 -28.42 11.53 7.47
N TYR A 68 -27.32 12.28 7.61
CA TYR A 68 -26.94 12.95 8.86
C TYR A 68 -27.45 14.38 8.95
N ASN A 69 -28.04 14.89 7.87
CA ASN A 69 -28.51 16.25 7.76
C ASN A 69 -29.98 16.37 8.20
N LYS A 70 -30.23 16.13 9.48
CA LYS A 70 -31.58 16.19 10.10
C LYS A 70 -32.00 17.59 10.55
N TYR A 71 -31.19 18.61 10.27
CA TYR A 71 -31.47 19.98 10.69
C TYR A 71 -32.37 20.69 9.66
N ASP A 72 -33.46 21.29 10.14
CA ASP A 72 -34.41 22.04 9.31
C ASP A 72 -33.85 23.39 8.84
N ASP A 73 -32.89 23.97 9.57
CA ASP A 73 -32.30 25.27 9.24
C ASP A 73 -31.37 25.20 8.02
N ALA A 74 -31.71 25.95 6.97
CA ALA A 74 -31.02 25.96 5.68
C ALA A 74 -29.53 26.37 5.76
N ILE A 75 -29.15 27.18 6.75
CA ILE A 75 -27.77 27.65 6.95
C ILE A 75 -26.93 26.54 7.61
N VAL A 76 -27.42 25.95 8.69
CA VAL A 76 -26.75 24.84 9.40
C VAL A 76 -26.57 23.65 8.47
N LYS A 77 -27.59 23.37 7.65
CA LYS A 77 -27.57 22.34 6.61
C LYS A 77 -26.38 22.48 5.65
N LYS A 78 -26.13 23.71 5.17
CA LYS A 78 -25.04 24.01 4.22
C LYS A 78 -23.67 23.97 4.90
N ILE A 79 -23.54 24.51 6.11
CA ILE A 79 -22.28 24.52 6.86
C ILE A 79 -21.85 23.10 7.21
N LEU A 80 -22.76 22.27 7.71
CA LEU A 80 -22.46 20.87 8.07
C LEU A 80 -22.03 20.06 6.84
N ALA A 81 -22.73 20.22 5.70
CA ALA A 81 -22.37 19.56 4.45
C ALA A 81 -20.97 19.97 3.97
N PHE A 82 -20.65 21.27 4.04
CA PHE A 82 -19.32 21.77 3.70
C PHE A 82 -18.22 21.24 4.64
N CYS A 83 -18.45 21.24 5.95
CA CYS A 83 -17.49 20.70 6.92
C CYS A 83 -17.23 19.21 6.71
N LEU A 84 -18.28 18.42 6.44
CA LEU A 84 -18.13 16.98 6.18
C LEU A 84 -17.37 16.74 4.87
N PHE A 85 -17.67 17.51 3.82
CA PHE A 85 -16.92 17.48 2.57
C PHE A 85 -15.42 17.79 2.79
N VAL A 86 -15.10 18.85 3.53
CA VAL A 86 -13.71 19.22 3.86
C VAL A 86 -13.03 18.09 4.64
N LEU A 87 -13.67 17.55 5.67
CA LEU A 87 -13.10 16.48 6.48
C LEU A 87 -12.79 15.24 5.64
N GLU A 88 -13.72 14.83 4.78
CA GLU A 88 -13.57 13.63 3.95
C GLU A 88 -12.43 13.79 2.92
N TYR A 89 -12.48 14.85 2.11
CA TYR A 89 -11.59 14.96 0.96
C TYR A 89 -10.25 15.63 1.27
N ILE A 90 -10.19 16.53 2.27
CA ILE A 90 -8.95 17.24 2.63
C ILE A 90 -8.17 16.50 3.72
N VAL A 91 -8.84 15.69 4.56
CA VAL A 91 -8.17 15.01 5.68
C VAL A 91 -8.16 13.50 5.50
N ILE A 92 -9.33 12.85 5.39
CA ILE A 92 -9.39 11.39 5.43
C ILE A 92 -8.76 10.76 4.19
N LEU A 93 -9.08 11.27 3.00
CA LEU A 93 -8.53 10.78 1.74
C LEU A 93 -6.99 10.83 1.71
N PRO A 94 -6.31 11.96 1.97
CA PRO A 94 -4.84 12.00 1.99
C PRO A 94 -4.24 11.04 3.01
N ILE A 95 -4.84 10.87 4.19
CA ILE A 95 -4.35 9.93 5.19
C ILE A 95 -4.42 8.49 4.67
N LEU A 96 -5.52 8.13 4.01
CA LEU A 96 -5.66 6.78 3.47
C LEU A 96 -4.72 6.52 2.29
N VAL A 97 -4.61 7.47 1.37
CA VAL A 97 -3.68 7.39 0.24
C VAL A 97 -2.24 7.34 0.75
N PHE A 98 -1.88 8.13 1.75
CA PHE A 98 -0.57 8.10 2.41
C PHE A 98 -0.28 6.74 3.01
N PHE A 99 -1.19 6.24 3.85
CA PHE A 99 -1.02 4.95 4.50
C PHE A 99 -0.78 3.85 3.46
N TRP A 100 -1.55 3.85 2.38
CA TRP A 100 -1.45 2.78 1.40
C TRP A 100 -0.29 2.94 0.42
N PHE A 101 0.05 4.17 0.06
CA PHE A 101 1.29 4.46 -0.66
C PHE A 101 2.51 4.03 0.17
N PHE A 102 2.51 4.28 1.47
CA PHE A 102 3.57 3.82 2.37
C PHE A 102 3.67 2.29 2.37
N VAL A 103 2.55 1.56 2.48
CA VAL A 103 2.60 0.09 2.44
C VAL A 103 3.06 -0.43 1.08
N MET A 104 2.62 0.17 -0.04
CA MET A 104 3.11 -0.20 -1.37
C MET A 104 4.63 0.01 -1.49
N ALA A 105 5.11 1.17 -1.07
CA ALA A 105 6.53 1.50 -1.05
C ALA A 105 7.33 0.59 -0.11
N PHE A 106 6.76 0.21 1.03
CA PHE A 106 7.36 -0.72 1.97
C PHE A 106 7.47 -2.14 1.39
N ILE A 107 6.40 -2.64 0.76
CA ILE A 107 6.42 -3.89 0.00
C ILE A 107 7.51 -3.80 -1.08
N MET A 108 7.56 -2.72 -1.85
CA MET A 108 8.58 -2.55 -2.89
C MET A 108 10.00 -2.43 -2.33
N LEU A 109 10.20 -1.81 -1.17
CA LEU A 109 11.51 -1.72 -0.51
C LEU A 109 12.04 -3.11 -0.14
N LEU A 110 11.17 -3.93 0.47
CA LEU A 110 11.50 -5.30 0.84
C LEU A 110 11.73 -6.15 -0.40
N LEU A 111 10.92 -5.98 -1.45
CA LEU A 111 10.89 -6.88 -2.59
C LEU A 111 11.61 -6.45 -3.87
N ALA A 112 12.12 -5.22 -3.97
CA ALA A 112 12.94 -4.80 -5.11
C ALA A 112 14.42 -4.84 -4.71
N LYS A 113 15.12 -5.95 -5.01
CA LYS A 113 16.51 -6.19 -4.57
C LYS A 113 17.48 -5.09 -4.99
N ASP A 114 17.35 -4.57 -6.21
CA ASP A 114 18.36 -3.73 -6.86
C ASP A 114 17.87 -2.30 -7.20
N LEU A 115 16.81 -1.83 -6.54
CA LEU A 115 16.31 -0.47 -6.76
C LEU A 115 16.72 0.47 -5.63
N PRO A 116 17.27 1.66 -5.94
CA PRO A 116 17.47 2.70 -4.95
C PRO A 116 16.13 3.22 -4.43
N ILE A 117 16.14 3.76 -3.20
CA ILE A 117 14.93 4.15 -2.46
C ILE A 117 14.09 5.19 -3.22
N ASN A 118 14.75 6.15 -3.88
CA ASN A 118 14.09 7.16 -4.71
C ASN A 118 13.33 6.57 -5.91
N GLN A 119 13.81 5.45 -6.48
CA GLN A 119 13.10 4.76 -7.56
C GLN A 119 11.94 3.94 -7.01
N ILE A 120 12.11 3.31 -5.84
CA ILE A 120 11.04 2.58 -5.15
C ILE A 120 9.87 3.51 -4.82
N THR A 121 10.15 4.69 -4.26
CA THR A 121 9.15 5.69 -3.89
C THR A 121 8.48 6.28 -5.13
N LEU A 122 9.25 6.61 -6.17
CA LEU A 122 8.71 7.07 -7.46
C LEU A 122 7.79 6.03 -8.12
N ILE A 123 8.23 4.79 -8.25
CA ILE A 123 7.41 3.72 -8.89
C ILE A 123 6.14 3.50 -8.07
N SER A 124 6.26 3.44 -6.75
CA SER A 124 5.11 3.30 -5.86
C SER A 124 4.13 4.47 -6.00
N ALA A 125 4.63 5.70 -6.15
CA ALA A 125 3.80 6.89 -6.39
C ALA A 125 3.10 6.82 -7.76
N CYS A 126 3.80 6.41 -8.81
CA CYS A 126 3.23 6.21 -10.14
C CYS A 126 2.12 5.15 -10.12
N ILE A 127 2.31 4.05 -9.39
CA ILE A 127 1.31 3.00 -9.21
C ILE A 127 0.08 3.57 -8.51
N VAL A 128 0.26 4.24 -7.36
CA VAL A 128 -0.86 4.83 -6.61
C VAL A 128 -1.59 5.89 -7.45
N GLY A 129 -0.86 6.74 -8.16
CA GLY A 129 -1.42 7.72 -9.08
C GLY A 129 -2.23 7.07 -10.20
N ALA A 130 -1.73 6.00 -10.82
CA ALA A 130 -2.46 5.24 -11.83
C ALA A 130 -3.74 4.60 -11.27
N ILE A 131 -3.68 4.06 -10.05
CA ILE A 131 -4.86 3.52 -9.35
C ILE A 131 -5.90 4.62 -9.12
N ARG A 132 -5.49 5.83 -8.70
CA ARG A 132 -6.40 6.97 -8.53
C ARG A 132 -7.01 7.38 -9.86
N ILE A 133 -6.22 7.63 -10.90
CA ILE A 133 -6.75 7.98 -12.23
C ILE A 133 -7.76 6.94 -12.72
N THR A 134 -7.40 5.66 -12.63
CA THR A 134 -8.28 4.57 -13.09
C THR A 134 -9.52 4.41 -12.24
N SER A 135 -9.53 4.80 -10.95
CA SER A 135 -10.73 4.77 -10.11
C SER A 135 -11.83 5.72 -10.61
N TYR A 136 -11.45 6.82 -11.26
CA TYR A 136 -12.40 7.75 -11.90
C TYR A 136 -12.91 7.26 -13.26
N TYR A 137 -12.26 6.24 -13.85
CA TYR A 137 -12.68 5.67 -15.13
C TYR A 137 -13.46 4.37 -14.95
N ASN A 138 -12.93 3.44 -14.16
CA ASN A 138 -13.56 2.17 -13.84
C ASN A 138 -12.95 1.58 -12.56
N GLU A 139 -13.75 1.43 -11.51
CA GLU A 139 -13.28 0.93 -10.21
C GLU A 139 -12.75 -0.52 -10.28
N ASP A 140 -13.28 -1.36 -11.19
CA ASP A 140 -12.78 -2.72 -11.37
C ASP A 140 -11.38 -2.70 -11.99
N LEU A 141 -11.12 -1.83 -12.96
CA LEU A 141 -9.78 -1.63 -13.51
C LEU A 141 -8.80 -1.15 -12.44
N SER A 142 -9.21 -0.16 -11.64
CA SER A 142 -8.43 0.34 -10.50
C SER A 142 -8.09 -0.78 -9.50
N ARG A 143 -9.04 -1.69 -9.28
CA ARG A 143 -8.88 -2.87 -8.43
C ARG A 143 -7.87 -3.85 -9.00
N GLU A 144 -7.88 -4.08 -10.31
CA GLU A 144 -6.88 -4.88 -10.99
C GLU A 144 -5.48 -4.29 -10.84
N PHE A 145 -5.30 -2.99 -11.06
CA PHE A 145 -4.03 -2.31 -10.85
C PHE A 145 -3.54 -2.39 -9.39
N ALA A 146 -4.42 -2.17 -8.42
CA ALA A 146 -4.06 -2.16 -7.01
C ALA A 146 -3.55 -3.51 -6.48
N LYS A 147 -4.03 -4.63 -7.02
CA LYS A 147 -3.57 -5.98 -6.62
C LYS A 147 -2.42 -6.50 -7.49
N LEU A 148 -2.33 -6.07 -8.75
CA LEU A 148 -1.34 -6.58 -9.71
C LEU A 148 0.08 -6.39 -9.20
N PHE A 149 0.46 -5.15 -8.84
CA PHE A 149 1.85 -4.84 -8.45
C PHE A 149 2.34 -5.62 -7.21
N PRO A 150 1.60 -5.65 -6.08
CA PRO A 150 1.99 -6.47 -4.94
C PRO A 150 2.20 -7.95 -5.30
N PHE A 151 1.28 -8.54 -6.06
CA PHE A 151 1.38 -9.95 -6.44
C PHE A 151 2.51 -10.23 -7.44
N THR A 152 2.72 -9.36 -8.42
CA THR A 152 3.81 -9.51 -9.38
C THR A 152 5.15 -9.46 -8.68
N ILE A 153 5.33 -8.52 -7.77
CA ILE A 153 6.60 -8.36 -7.03
C ILE A 153 6.83 -9.53 -6.08
N LEU A 154 5.77 -10.05 -5.44
CA LEU A 154 5.86 -11.29 -4.67
C LEU A 154 6.27 -12.49 -5.54
N ALA A 155 5.70 -12.61 -6.75
CA ALA A 155 6.07 -13.68 -7.67
C ALA A 155 7.57 -13.59 -8.06
N VAL A 156 8.04 -12.37 -8.38
CA VAL A 156 9.46 -12.11 -8.69
C VAL A 156 10.35 -12.49 -7.51
N ALA A 157 9.94 -12.18 -6.28
CA ALA A 157 10.67 -12.56 -5.07
C ALA A 157 10.85 -14.06 -4.91
N PHE A 158 9.81 -14.86 -5.16
CA PHE A 158 9.88 -16.32 -5.03
C PHE A 158 10.75 -16.99 -6.09
N ILE A 159 10.83 -16.45 -7.30
CA ILE A 159 11.64 -17.01 -8.38
C ILE A 159 13.10 -16.52 -8.35
N THR A 160 13.39 -15.46 -7.57
CA THR A 160 14.73 -14.88 -7.48
C THR A 160 15.58 -15.60 -6.43
N PRO A 161 16.71 -16.21 -6.80
CA PRO A 161 17.58 -16.88 -5.85
C PRO A 161 18.15 -15.92 -4.80
N GLY A 162 18.18 -16.35 -3.54
CA GLY A 162 18.72 -15.55 -2.42
C GLY A 162 17.94 -14.25 -2.20
N PHE A 163 16.65 -14.23 -2.53
CA PHE A 163 15.77 -13.11 -2.26
C PHE A 163 15.43 -12.99 -0.78
N PHE A 164 15.05 -14.11 -0.14
CA PHE A 164 14.70 -14.17 1.29
C PHE A 164 15.95 -14.25 2.20
N ASP A 165 17.01 -13.54 1.83
CA ASP A 165 18.21 -13.40 2.65
C ASP A 165 17.93 -12.41 3.79
N ILE A 166 17.75 -12.93 5.01
CA ILE A 166 17.27 -12.14 6.15
C ILE A 166 18.22 -10.98 6.50
N PRO A 167 19.55 -11.17 6.61
CA PRO A 167 20.51 -10.08 6.75
C PRO A 167 20.34 -8.94 5.73
N LEU A 168 20.09 -9.28 4.46
CA LEU A 168 19.87 -8.29 3.40
C LEU A 168 18.53 -7.56 3.56
N LEU A 169 17.47 -8.26 3.98
CA LEU A 169 16.18 -7.63 4.26
C LEU A 169 16.26 -6.68 5.47
N VAL A 170 17.00 -7.06 6.51
CA VAL A 170 17.21 -6.23 7.69
C VAL A 170 18.03 -4.98 7.35
N SER A 171 19.07 -5.10 6.53
CA SER A 171 19.86 -3.93 6.12
C SER A 171 19.05 -2.95 5.27
N LYS A 172 18.09 -3.43 4.47
CA LYS A 172 17.17 -2.56 3.73
C LYS A 172 16.22 -1.76 4.61
N LEU A 173 15.87 -2.25 5.80
CA LEU A 173 15.02 -1.53 6.74
C LEU A 173 15.69 -0.26 7.28
N SER A 174 17.03 -0.14 7.20
CA SER A 174 17.71 1.11 7.58
C SER A 174 17.38 2.27 6.63
N GLY A 175 16.86 1.99 5.43
CA GLY A 175 16.43 3.00 4.46
C GLY A 175 15.04 3.58 4.70
N ILE A 176 14.32 3.10 5.73
CA ILE A 176 12.92 3.48 5.95
C ILE A 176 12.74 4.98 6.21
N ASP A 177 13.71 5.64 6.86
CA ASP A 177 13.65 7.06 7.19
C ASP A 177 13.61 7.94 5.92
N SER A 178 14.46 7.61 4.93
CA SER A 178 14.44 8.30 3.64
C SER A 178 13.15 8.07 2.86
N LEU A 179 12.53 6.89 3.01
CA LEU A 179 11.26 6.56 2.37
C LEU A 179 10.13 7.49 2.87
N PHE A 180 10.09 7.79 4.17
CA PHE A 180 9.07 8.67 4.75
C PHE A 180 9.06 10.07 4.13
N ILE A 181 10.24 10.67 3.91
CA ILE A 181 10.36 12.02 3.35
C ILE A 181 9.85 12.06 1.91
N ASP A 182 10.30 11.11 1.09
CA ASP A 182 9.88 11.01 -0.31
C ASP A 182 8.38 10.74 -0.44
N VAL A 183 7.82 9.90 0.43
CA VAL A 183 6.38 9.59 0.44
C VAL A 183 5.54 10.85 0.67
N ILE A 184 5.96 11.77 1.55
CA ILE A 184 5.23 13.02 1.78
C ILE A 184 5.23 13.90 0.51
N PHE A 185 6.36 14.00 -0.18
CA PHE A 185 6.46 14.82 -1.39
C PHE A 185 5.55 14.30 -2.50
N TYR A 186 5.59 12.99 -2.77
CA TYR A 186 4.72 12.38 -3.77
C TYR A 186 3.24 12.36 -3.35
N LEU A 187 2.93 12.32 -2.05
CA LEU A 187 1.56 12.44 -1.56
C LEU A 187 0.95 13.79 -1.96
N ILE A 188 1.69 14.89 -1.85
CA ILE A 188 1.21 16.22 -2.28
C ILE A 188 0.87 16.21 -3.77
N VAL A 189 1.69 15.56 -4.59
CA VAL A 189 1.44 15.41 -6.03
C VAL A 189 0.17 14.59 -6.29
N ILE A 190 -0.01 13.47 -5.60
CA ILE A 190 -1.21 12.62 -5.72
C ILE A 190 -2.46 13.38 -5.26
N MET A 191 -2.35 14.20 -4.22
CA MET A 191 -3.46 15.04 -3.75
C MET A 191 -3.82 16.13 -4.76
N ALA A 192 -2.84 16.77 -5.39
CA ALA A 192 -3.09 17.72 -6.48
C ALA A 192 -3.79 17.02 -7.66
N LEU A 193 -3.33 15.82 -8.03
CA LEU A 193 -3.94 14.98 -9.05
C LEU A 193 -5.38 14.60 -8.69
N GLU A 194 -5.65 14.23 -7.45
CA GLU A 194 -7.00 13.92 -6.95
C GLU A 194 -7.95 15.12 -7.13
N VAL A 195 -7.52 16.32 -6.73
CA VAL A 195 -8.32 17.54 -6.90
C VAL A 195 -8.62 17.81 -8.38
N ILE A 196 -7.63 17.63 -9.25
CA ILE A 196 -7.79 17.78 -10.70
C ILE A 196 -8.85 16.80 -11.23
N LEU A 197 -8.76 15.52 -10.86
CA LEU A 197 -9.71 14.49 -11.28
C LEU A 197 -11.15 14.79 -10.81
N ARG A 198 -11.32 15.25 -9.57
CA ARG A 198 -12.65 15.67 -9.07
C ARG A 198 -13.22 16.85 -9.85
N VAL A 199 -12.40 17.83 -10.21
CA VAL A 199 -12.85 18.95 -11.05
C VAL A 199 -13.29 18.45 -12.43
N PHE A 200 -12.56 17.51 -13.03
CA PHE A 200 -12.94 16.90 -14.29
C PHE A 200 -14.29 16.17 -14.20
N GLU A 201 -14.52 15.39 -13.15
CA GLU A 201 -15.78 14.68 -12.92
C GLU A 201 -16.97 15.66 -12.79
N ILE A 202 -16.79 16.79 -12.11
CA ILE A 202 -17.84 17.80 -11.98
C ILE A 202 -18.20 18.42 -13.36
N ILE A 203 -17.21 18.60 -14.23
CA ILE A 203 -17.40 19.20 -15.57
C ILE A 203 -17.99 18.18 -16.55
N MET A 204 -17.51 16.94 -16.51
CA MET A 204 -17.94 15.84 -17.36
C MET A 204 -18.47 14.71 -16.47
N PRO A 205 -19.65 14.88 -15.86
CA PRO A 205 -20.24 13.83 -15.05
C PRO A 205 -20.50 12.61 -15.93
N ASP A 206 -20.11 11.44 -15.43
CA ASP A 206 -20.30 10.18 -16.14
C ASP A 206 -21.79 10.03 -16.52
N LYS A 207 -22.02 9.76 -17.80
CA LYS A 207 -23.35 9.59 -18.38
C LYS A 207 -23.85 8.14 -18.24
N GLU A 208 -23.49 7.41 -17.19
CA GLU A 208 -23.92 6.03 -16.91
C GLU A 208 -23.83 5.85 -15.39
N GLU A 209 -24.86 5.52 -14.60
CA GLU A 209 -25.94 4.55 -14.80
C GLU A 209 -27.31 5.03 -14.28
N LYS A 210 -28.35 4.72 -15.06
CA LYS A 210 -29.71 4.39 -14.61
C LYS A 210 -29.81 2.87 -14.51
#